data_AF-A0A2Z4YR68-F1
#
_entry.id   AF-A0A2Z4YR68-F1
#
_cell.length_a   1.000
_cell.length_b   1.000
_cell.length_c   1.000
_cell.angle_alpha   90.00
_cell.angle_beta   90.00
_cell.angle_gamma   90.00
#
_symmetry.space_group_name_H-M   'P 1'
#
loop_
_entity.id
_entity.type
_entity.pdbx_description
1 polymer ?
#
loop_
_entity_poly.entity_id
_entity_poly.type
_entity_poly.pdbx_seq_one_letter_code
_entity_poly.pdbx_strand_id
1 'polypeptide(L)'
;MTHPHMDGTHPLVAYRRNSPGEHLTLTHAFHRGGKQPAVSWSGLTEEARQTLETYDFGIGVPFNSDNFDANLARAWQQGHGG
;
A
#
# COMPACT_ATOMS: atom_id res chain seq x y z
N MET A 1 -22.65 2.06 -4.14
CA MET A 1 -21.58 1.13 -3.74
C MET A 1 -20.37 1.97 -3.37
N THR A 2 -19.80 1.80 -2.17
CA THR A 2 -18.49 2.42 -1.87
C THR A 2 -17.44 1.62 -2.62
N HIS A 3 -16.59 2.30 -3.37
CA HIS A 3 -15.34 1.73 -3.87
C HIS A 3 -14.23 2.27 -2.96
N PRO A 4 -13.53 1.45 -2.16
CA PRO A 4 -13.62 -0.02 -2.04
C PRO A 4 -14.77 -0.52 -1.12
N HIS A 5 -15.02 -1.84 -1.15
CA HIS A 5 -15.85 -2.51 -0.15
C HIS A 5 -15.23 -2.41 1.24
N MET A 6 -16.08 -2.31 2.28
CA MET A 6 -15.66 -2.06 3.66
C MET A 6 -16.22 -3.11 4.62
N ASP A 7 -15.46 -3.44 5.66
CA ASP A 7 -15.91 -4.11 6.90
C ASP A 7 -15.79 -3.13 8.08
N GLY A 8 -16.89 -2.44 8.37
CA GLY A 8 -16.89 -1.27 9.25
C GLY A 8 -15.99 -0.17 8.67
N THR A 9 -14.90 0.14 9.38
CA THR A 9 -13.88 1.13 8.95
C THR A 9 -12.70 0.52 8.18
N HIS A 10 -12.73 -0.78 7.86
CA HIS A 10 -11.60 -1.48 7.24
C HIS A 10 -11.90 -1.75 5.75
N PRO A 11 -11.10 -1.22 4.80
CA PRO A 11 -11.25 -1.58 3.40
C PRO A 11 -10.89 -3.06 3.16
N LEU A 12 -11.65 -3.72 2.30
CA LEU A 12 -11.40 -5.09 1.88
C LEU A 12 -10.45 -5.10 0.68
N VAL A 13 -9.27 -5.68 0.89
CA VAL A 13 -8.17 -5.69 -0.09
C VAL A 13 -7.73 -7.13 -0.36
N ALA A 14 -7.45 -7.44 -1.63
CA ALA A 14 -6.84 -8.69 -2.06
C ALA A 14 -5.43 -8.44 -2.59
N TYR A 15 -4.50 -9.35 -2.29
CA TYR A 15 -3.18 -9.42 -2.89
C TYR A 15 -3.16 -10.55 -3.92
N ARG A 16 -3.15 -10.20 -5.20
CA ARG A 16 -3.26 -11.18 -6.29
C ARG A 16 -2.59 -10.70 -7.58
N ARG A 17 -2.41 -11.62 -8.51
CA ARG A 17 -2.02 -11.35 -9.89
C ARG A 17 -3.29 -11.05 -10.70
N ASN A 18 -3.29 -10.01 -11.54
CA ASN A 18 -4.42 -9.71 -12.41
C ASN A 18 -4.36 -10.51 -13.71
N SER A 19 -3.16 -10.64 -14.30
CA SER A 19 -2.92 -11.46 -15.50
C SER A 19 -1.69 -12.37 -15.36
N PRO A 20 -1.65 -13.56 -15.99
CA PRO A 20 -0.47 -14.42 -16.00
C PRO A 20 0.82 -13.65 -16.37
N GLY A 21 1.87 -13.80 -15.56
CA GLY A 21 3.16 -13.12 -15.78
C GLY A 21 3.34 -11.80 -15.02
N GLU A 22 2.27 -11.16 -14.53
CA GLU A 22 2.38 -9.90 -13.77
C GLU A 22 2.87 -10.11 -12.33
N HIS A 23 3.43 -9.06 -11.74
CA HIS A 23 3.66 -9.02 -10.30
C HIS A 23 2.34 -9.04 -9.53
N LEU A 24 2.39 -9.54 -8.30
CA LEU A 24 1.26 -9.48 -7.38
C LEU A 24 1.00 -8.00 -7.03
N THR A 25 -0.27 -7.62 -7.00
CA THR A 25 -0.71 -6.26 -6.72
C THR A 25 -1.91 -6.26 -5.77
N LEU A 26 -2.20 -5.08 -5.20
CA LEU A 26 -3.36 -4.85 -4.36
C LEU A 26 -4.57 -4.47 -5.21
N THR A 27 -5.73 -5.02 -4.89
CA THR A 27 -7.01 -4.72 -5.55
C THR A 27 -8.15 -4.82 -4.55
N HIS A 28 -9.33 -4.32 -4.92
CA HIS A 28 -10.51 -4.44 -4.06
C HIS A 28 -10.92 -5.91 -3.91
N ALA A 29 -11.52 -6.24 -2.76
CA ALA A 29 -12.05 -7.57 -2.48
C ALA A 29 -13.50 -7.50 -2.00
N PHE A 30 -14.22 -8.61 -2.16
CA PHE A 30 -15.58 -8.78 -1.65
C PHE A 30 -15.65 -9.64 -0.38
N HIS A 31 -14.52 -10.25 0.00
CA HIS A 31 -14.42 -11.17 1.12
C HIS A 31 -13.48 -10.62 2.20
N ARG A 32 -13.76 -10.95 3.46
CA ARG A 32 -12.92 -10.57 4.60
C ARG A 32 -11.57 -11.27 4.52
N GLY A 33 -10.50 -10.49 4.63
CA GLY A 33 -9.12 -10.96 4.76
C GLY A 33 -8.65 -11.05 6.22
N GLY A 34 -7.36 -11.29 6.41
CA GLY A 34 -6.69 -11.21 7.70
C GLY A 34 -6.29 -9.77 8.08
N LYS A 35 -5.85 -9.60 9.33
CA LYS A 35 -5.20 -8.37 9.82
C LYS A 35 -3.75 -8.69 10.21
N GLN A 36 -2.89 -7.68 10.15
CA GLN A 36 -1.49 -7.77 10.56
C GLN A 36 -1.20 -6.77 11.69
N PRO A 37 -0.24 -7.04 12.59
CA PRO A 37 0.27 -6.03 13.51
C PRO A 37 0.78 -4.82 12.71
N ALA A 38 0.35 -3.63 13.08
CA ALA A 38 0.74 -2.39 12.41
C ALA A 38 1.73 -1.61 13.28
N VAL A 39 2.77 -1.07 12.65
CA VAL A 39 3.69 -0.08 13.21
C VAL A 39 3.66 1.15 12.31
N SER A 40 3.51 2.34 12.89
CA SER A 40 3.56 3.59 12.13
C SER A 40 5.00 3.97 11.80
N TRP A 41 5.20 4.82 10.77
CA TRP A 41 6.52 5.39 10.47
C TRP A 41 7.16 6.05 11.71
N SER A 42 6.38 6.83 12.46
CA SER A 42 6.80 7.46 13.71
C SER A 42 7.07 6.48 14.86
N GLY A 43 6.56 5.25 14.78
CA GLY A 43 6.75 4.20 15.77
C GLY A 43 7.96 3.30 15.47
N LEU A 44 8.62 3.48 14.33
CA LEU A 44 9.86 2.79 13.99
C LEU A 44 11.06 3.40 14.70
N THR A 45 12.08 2.58 14.97
CA THR A 45 13.40 3.10 15.38
C THR A 45 14.03 3.92 14.26
N GLU A 46 15.02 4.74 14.61
CA GLU A 46 15.74 5.54 13.62
C GLU A 46 16.43 4.65 12.58
N GLU A 47 17.06 3.55 13.01
CA GLU A 47 17.77 2.63 12.13
C GLU A 47 16.84 1.94 11.14
N ALA A 48 15.62 1.59 11.59
CA ALA A 48 14.59 1.02 10.72
C ALA A 48 14.12 2.04 9.67
N ARG A 49 13.88 3.30 10.07
CA ARG A 49 13.54 4.37 9.13
C ARG A 49 14.67 4.61 8.13
N GLN A 50 15.91 4.72 8.60
CA GLN A 50 17.08 4.92 7.74
C GLN A 50 17.24 3.78 6.72
N THR A 51 17.06 2.53 7.15
CA THR A 51 17.12 1.38 6.25
C THR A 51 16.04 1.46 5.17
N LEU A 52 14.80 1.78 5.55
CA LEU A 52 13.69 1.95 4.60
C LEU A 52 13.88 3.16 3.68
N GLU A 53 14.66 4.15 4.10
CA GLU A 53 14.98 5.33 3.31
C GLU A 53 16.04 5.02 2.26
N THR A 54 17.11 4.30 2.61
CA THR A 54 18.33 4.24 1.78
C THR A 54 18.65 2.87 1.17
N TYR A 55 18.08 1.78 1.67
CA TYR A 55 18.43 0.44 1.20
C TYR A 55 17.73 0.11 -0.13
N ASP A 56 18.48 -0.48 -1.06
CA ASP A 56 17.94 -0.94 -2.34
C ASP A 56 17.30 -2.33 -2.20
N PHE A 57 15.97 -2.37 -2.15
CA PHE A 57 15.19 -3.60 -2.13
C PHE A 57 14.90 -4.17 -3.52
N GLY A 58 15.42 -3.55 -4.60
CA GLY A 58 15.01 -3.83 -5.98
C GLY A 58 13.59 -3.32 -6.32
N ILE A 59 12.89 -2.75 -5.33
CA ILE A 59 11.60 -2.07 -5.45
C ILE A 59 11.58 -0.88 -4.47
N GLY A 60 10.93 0.21 -4.87
CA GLY A 60 10.85 1.40 -4.01
C GLY A 60 9.96 1.19 -2.79
N VAL A 61 10.43 1.61 -1.61
CA VAL A 61 9.60 1.68 -0.40
C VAL A 61 8.55 2.76 -0.60
N PRO A 62 7.24 2.44 -0.60
CA PRO A 62 6.22 3.37 -1.10
C PRO A 62 5.92 4.55 -0.16
N PHE A 63 6.47 4.54 1.05
CA PHE A 63 6.22 5.52 2.10
C PHE A 63 7.51 6.13 2.67
N ASN A 64 8.66 5.94 2.01
CA ASN A 64 9.87 6.70 2.33
C ASN A 64 9.78 8.14 1.78
N SER A 65 10.74 9.00 2.12
CA SER A 65 10.67 10.43 1.75
C SER A 65 10.73 10.66 0.24
N ASP A 66 11.47 9.83 -0.51
CA ASP A 66 11.57 9.92 -1.96
C ASP A 66 10.24 9.61 -2.69
N ASN A 67 9.39 8.75 -2.10
CA ASN A 67 8.22 8.21 -2.80
C ASN A 67 6.86 8.66 -2.24
N PHE A 68 6.79 9.12 -0.98
CA PHE A 68 5.51 9.32 -0.28
C PHE A 68 4.58 10.30 -1.02
N ASP A 69 5.03 11.52 -1.29
CA ASP A 69 4.20 12.57 -1.90
C ASP A 69 3.79 12.21 -3.33
N ALA A 70 4.71 11.65 -4.11
CA ALA A 70 4.43 11.20 -5.48
C ALA A 70 3.39 10.08 -5.49
N ASN A 71 3.45 9.14 -4.54
CA ASN A 71 2.47 8.08 -4.41
C ASN A 71 1.11 8.59 -3.93
N LEU A 72 1.07 9.59 -3.03
CA LEU A 72 -0.19 10.25 -2.65
C LEU A 72 -0.85 10.93 -3.85
N ALA A 73 -0.10 11.67 -4.66
CA ALA A 73 -0.61 12.31 -5.86
C ALA A 73 -1.17 11.30 -6.87
N ARG A 74 -0.46 10.19 -7.09
CA ARG A 74 -0.91 9.09 -7.96
C ARG A 74 -2.16 8.41 -7.42
N ALA A 75 -2.22 8.14 -6.11
CA ALA A 75 -3.38 7.52 -5.47
C ALA A 75 -4.63 8.41 -5.59
N TRP A 76 -4.47 9.73 -5.44
CA TRP A 76 -5.56 10.69 -5.66
C TRP A 76 -6.08 10.63 -7.10
N GLN A 77 -5.18 10.68 -8.09
CA GLN A 77 -5.56 10.60 -9.51
C GLN A 77 -6.31 9.28 -9.83
N GLN A 78 -5.83 8.15 -9.31
CA GLN A 78 -6.47 6.85 -9.52
C GLN A 78 -7.87 6.77 -8.89
N GLY A 79 -8.07 7.39 -7.72
CA GLY A 79 -9.37 7.43 -7.04
C GLY A 79 -10.39 8.37 -7.67
N HIS A 80 -9.95 9.31 -8.51
CA HIS A 80 -10.77 10.39 -9.06
C HIS A 80 -10.86 10.42 -10.59
N GLY A 81 -10.53 9.30 -11.25
CA GLY A 81 -10.75 9.11 -12.69
C GLY A 81 -9.77 9.87 -13.57
N GLY A 82 -8.50 9.44 -13.55
CA GLY A 82 -7.53 9.81 -14.58
C GLY A 82 -7.99 9.48 -16.00
#